data_AF-A0A536RBN7-F1
#
_entry.id   AF-A0A536RBN7-F1
#
_cell.length_a   1.000
_cell.length_b   1.000
_cell.length_c   1.000
_cell.angle_alpha   90.00
_cell.angle_beta   90.00
_cell.angle_gamma   90.00
#
_symmetry.space_group_name_H-M   'P 1'
#
loop_
_entity.id
_entity.type
_entity.pdbx_description
1 polymer ?
#
loop_
_entity_poly.entity_id
_entity_poly.type
_entity_poly.pdbx_seq_one_letter_code
_entity_poly.pdbx_strand_id
1 'polypeptide(L)'
;FTPRKTGSGWSRTNKERIARLLKNGRMEAAGLAKITAAKRDGSWTLLDSVEALEVPDDLRRALGGAGMRKFGALTPGRRKEHLRTLVTAKRPSTRAKRIADIVRVARGVDADGR
;
A
#
# COMPACT_ATOMS: atom_id res chain seq x y z
N PHE A 1 -9.85 -21.26 5.95
CA PHE A 1 -10.05 -19.82 5.65
C PHE A 1 -9.58 -19.03 6.87
N THR A 2 -8.52 -18.23 6.75
CA THR A 2 -8.04 -17.38 7.86
C THR A 2 -8.67 -16.00 7.73
N PRO A 3 -9.48 -15.52 8.70
CA PRO A 3 -10.09 -14.21 8.63
C PRO A 3 -9.03 -13.11 8.51
N ARG A 4 -9.24 -12.13 7.61
CA ARG A 4 -8.32 -10.99 7.50
C ARG A 4 -8.38 -10.14 8.76
N LYS A 5 -7.20 -9.67 9.20
CA LYS A 5 -7.07 -8.72 10.31
C LYS A 5 -7.76 -7.41 9.96
N THR A 6 -8.51 -6.85 10.91
CA THR A 6 -9.16 -5.55 10.79
C THR A 6 -8.14 -4.46 10.43
N GLY A 7 -8.49 -3.55 9.53
CA GLY A 7 -7.61 -2.50 9.03
C GLY A 7 -6.51 -2.95 8.05
N SER A 8 -6.48 -4.22 7.62
CA SER A 8 -5.52 -4.68 6.60
C SER A 8 -5.97 -4.32 5.19
N GLY A 9 -5.12 -3.64 4.43
CA GLY A 9 -5.41 -3.21 3.06
C GLY A 9 -5.74 -4.36 2.10
N TRP A 10 -6.63 -4.12 1.13
CA TRP A 10 -7.09 -5.13 0.16
C TRP A 10 -6.42 -4.93 -1.21
N SER A 11 -5.64 -5.91 -1.66
CA SER A 11 -5.00 -5.87 -2.99
C SER A 11 -6.01 -6.06 -4.13
N ARG A 12 -5.62 -5.67 -5.35
CA ARG A 12 -6.42 -5.87 -6.56
C ARG A 12 -6.88 -7.33 -6.73
N THR A 13 -5.96 -8.28 -6.61
CA THR A 13 -6.27 -9.72 -6.72
C THR A 13 -7.28 -10.20 -5.68
N ASN A 14 -7.27 -9.65 -4.47
CA ASN A 14 -8.29 -9.97 -3.46
C ASN A 14 -9.67 -9.45 -3.87
N LYS A 15 -9.74 -8.23 -4.41
CA LYS A 15 -10.98 -7.63 -4.91
C LYS A 15 -11.55 -8.41 -6.10
N GLU A 16 -10.69 -8.85 -7.03
CA GLU A 16 -11.07 -9.72 -8.15
C GLU A 16 -11.61 -11.07 -7.67
N ARG A 17 -10.96 -11.69 -6.68
CA ARG A 17 -11.45 -12.94 -6.08
C ARG A 17 -12.83 -12.76 -5.45
N ILE A 18 -13.04 -11.65 -4.73
CA ILE A 18 -14.35 -11.30 -4.17
C ILE A 18 -15.40 -11.14 -5.27
N ALA A 19 -15.08 -10.42 -6.35
CA ALA A 19 -15.98 -10.23 -7.47
C ALA A 19 -16.41 -11.56 -8.10
N ARG A 20 -15.47 -12.51 -8.27
CA ARG A 20 -15.79 -13.88 -8.74
C ARG A 20 -16.69 -14.64 -7.78
N LEU A 21 -16.46 -14.55 -6.47
CA LEU A 21 -17.29 -15.21 -5.46
C LEU A 21 -18.72 -14.64 -5.45
N LEU A 22 -18.87 -13.32 -5.55
CA LEU A 22 -20.17 -12.65 -5.64
C LEU A 22 -20.91 -13.06 -6.92
N LYS A 23 -20.23 -13.03 -8.08
CA LYS A 23 -20.80 -13.43 -9.37
C LYS A 23 -21.31 -14.87 -9.34
N ASN A 24 -20.60 -15.75 -8.66
CA ASN A 24 -20.93 -17.18 -8.60
C ASN A 24 -21.86 -17.54 -7.44
N GLY A 25 -22.36 -16.58 -6.66
CA GLY A 25 -23.21 -16.85 -5.49
C GLY A 25 -22.51 -17.60 -4.35
N ARG A 26 -21.17 -17.64 -4.35
CA ARG A 26 -20.34 -18.37 -3.36
C ARG A 26 -19.86 -17.49 -2.21
N MET A 27 -20.44 -16.31 -2.07
CA MET A 27 -20.07 -15.36 -1.02
C MET A 27 -20.94 -15.59 0.21
N GLU A 28 -20.27 -15.90 1.32
CA GLU A 28 -20.93 -16.12 2.61
C GLU A 28 -21.18 -14.81 3.37
N ALA A 29 -22.14 -14.83 4.30
CA ALA A 29 -22.49 -13.69 5.14
C ALA A 29 -21.28 -13.14 5.93
N ALA A 30 -20.41 -14.01 6.44
CA ALA A 30 -19.18 -13.61 7.13
C ALA A 30 -18.20 -12.87 6.20
N GLY A 31 -18.14 -13.24 4.92
CA GLY A 31 -17.33 -12.56 3.90
C GLY A 31 -17.86 -11.16 3.60
N LEU A 32 -19.18 -11.04 3.43
CA LEU A 32 -19.85 -9.75 3.24
C LEU A 32 -19.63 -8.80 4.43
N ALA A 33 -19.77 -9.30 5.66
CA ALA A 33 -19.53 -8.51 6.86
C ALA A 33 -18.11 -7.94 6.91
N LYS A 34 -17.10 -8.71 6.46
CA LYS A 34 -15.71 -8.23 6.37
C LYS A 34 -15.51 -7.17 5.28
N ILE A 35 -16.18 -7.31 4.14
CA ILE A 35 -16.15 -6.29 3.07
C ILE A 35 -16.77 -4.99 3.57
N THR A 36 -17.94 -5.07 4.22
CA THR A 36 -18.62 -3.90 4.79
C THR A 36 -17.76 -3.21 5.85
N ALA A 37 -17.16 -3.97 6.78
CA ALA A 37 -16.24 -3.41 7.78
C ALA A 37 -15.03 -2.73 7.13
N ALA A 38 -14.45 -3.34 6.10
CA ALA A 38 -13.30 -2.80 5.38
C ALA A 38 -13.62 -1.51 4.59
N LYS A 39 -14.84 -1.40 4.07
CA LYS A 39 -15.32 -0.17 3.42
C LYS A 39 -15.52 0.94 4.44
N ARG A 40 -16.06 0.62 5.62
CA ARG A 40 -16.29 1.58 6.71
C ARG A 40 -14.99 2.09 7.34
N ASP A 41 -13.98 1.22 7.50
CA ASP A 41 -12.69 1.60 8.11
C ASP A 41 -11.65 2.13 7.10
N GLY A 42 -12.02 2.23 5.82
CA GLY A 42 -11.15 2.71 4.73
C GLY A 42 -10.08 1.71 4.26
N SER A 43 -9.95 0.54 4.90
CA SER A 43 -8.96 -0.47 4.49
C SER A 43 -9.23 -1.07 3.11
N TRP A 44 -10.48 -1.01 2.64
CA TRP A 44 -10.87 -1.46 1.31
C TRP A 44 -10.11 -0.73 0.19
N THR A 45 -9.91 0.59 0.31
CA THR A 45 -9.24 1.42 -0.71
C THR A 45 -7.79 1.75 -0.37
N LEU A 46 -7.31 1.35 0.82
CA LEU A 46 -5.99 1.69 1.34
C LEU A 46 -4.82 1.40 0.38
N LEU A 47 -4.92 0.34 -0.41
CA LEU A 47 -3.84 -0.07 -1.33
C LEU A 47 -4.06 0.41 -2.76
N ASP A 48 -5.15 1.14 -3.07
CA ASP A 48 -5.46 1.50 -4.45
C ASP A 48 -4.40 2.42 -5.06
N SER A 49 -3.96 3.44 -4.30
CA SER A 49 -2.86 4.32 -4.70
C SER A 49 -1.53 3.58 -4.83
N VAL A 50 -1.30 2.57 -3.98
CA VAL A 50 -0.12 1.69 -4.06
C VAL A 50 -0.14 0.87 -5.35
N GLU A 51 -1.29 0.28 -5.70
CA GLU A 51 -1.45 -0.51 -6.91
C GLU A 51 -1.35 0.34 -8.19
N ALA A 52 -1.71 1.62 -8.10
CA ALA A 52 -1.55 2.63 -9.16
C ALA A 52 -0.14 3.25 -9.20
N LEU A 53 0.75 2.89 -8.26
CA LEU A 53 2.08 3.49 -8.11
C LEU A 53 2.06 5.02 -7.93
N GLU A 54 0.97 5.55 -7.35
CA GLU A 54 0.85 6.96 -7.04
C GLU A 54 1.84 7.34 -5.94
N VAL A 55 2.66 8.36 -6.21
CA VAL A 55 3.64 8.85 -5.25
C VAL A 55 3.04 10.02 -4.46
N PRO A 56 2.85 9.89 -3.14
CA PRO A 56 2.34 10.97 -2.32
C PRO A 56 3.20 12.24 -2.39
N ASP A 57 2.57 13.40 -2.31
CA ASP A 57 3.26 14.68 -2.48
C ASP A 57 4.37 14.95 -1.45
N ASP A 58 4.20 14.48 -0.22
CA ASP A 58 5.21 14.60 0.82
C ASP A 58 6.45 13.75 0.54
N LEU A 59 6.28 12.52 0.03
CA LEU A 59 7.39 11.71 -0.45
C LEU A 59 8.05 12.37 -1.68
N ARG A 60 7.25 12.86 -2.63
CA ARG A 60 7.75 13.57 -3.83
C ARG A 60 8.59 14.79 -3.45
N ARG A 61 8.12 15.60 -2.51
CA ARG A 61 8.84 16.77 -2.00
C ARG A 61 10.14 16.37 -1.30
N ALA A 62 10.12 15.33 -0.47
CA ALA A 62 11.30 14.88 0.27
C ALA A 62 12.38 14.25 -0.63
N LEU A 63 11.98 13.55 -1.70
CA LEU A 63 12.91 12.99 -2.68
C LEU A 63 13.60 14.06 -3.53
N GLY A 64 12.89 15.14 -3.88
CA GLY A 64 13.34 16.11 -4.88
C GLY A 64 13.51 15.49 -6.27
N GLY A 65 14.01 16.27 -7.24
CA GLY A 65 14.12 15.81 -8.63
C GLY A 65 15.05 14.61 -8.83
N ALA A 66 16.22 14.62 -8.20
CA ALA A 66 17.19 13.52 -8.31
C ALA A 66 16.72 12.25 -7.59
N GLY A 67 16.15 12.38 -6.38
CA GLY A 67 15.60 11.25 -5.64
C GLY A 67 14.39 10.64 -6.35
N MET A 68 13.55 11.46 -6.99
CA MET A 68 12.40 10.95 -7.74
C MET A 68 12.83 10.13 -8.96
N ARG A 69 13.89 10.55 -9.67
CA ARG A 69 14.45 9.74 -10.78
C ARG A 69 14.94 8.38 -10.29
N LYS A 70 15.71 8.36 -9.20
CA LYS A 70 16.21 7.11 -8.60
C LYS A 70 15.07 6.22 -8.08
N PHE A 71 14.08 6.81 -7.41
CA PHE A 71 12.88 6.09 -6.96
C PHE A 71 12.06 5.53 -8.13
N GLY A 72 11.92 6.30 -9.21
CA GLY A 72 11.23 5.88 -10.44
C GLY A 72 11.94 4.74 -11.17
N ALA A 73 13.27 4.66 -11.07
CA ALA A 73 14.08 3.57 -11.62
C ALA A 73 13.94 2.25 -10.85
N LEU A 74 13.38 2.26 -9.64
CA LEU A 74 13.09 1.03 -8.88
C LEU A 74 12.05 0.16 -9.61
N THR A 75 12.17 -1.16 -9.42
CA THR A 75 11.15 -2.10 -9.94
C THR A 75 9.76 -1.75 -9.39
N PRO A 76 8.68 -2.01 -10.14
CA PRO A 76 7.32 -1.79 -9.66
C PRO A 76 7.05 -2.44 -8.30
N GLY A 77 7.61 -3.63 -8.03
CA GLY A 77 7.49 -4.31 -6.74
C GLY A 77 8.10 -3.52 -5.58
N ARG A 78 9.33 -3.01 -5.74
CA ARG A 78 10.01 -2.19 -4.73
C ARG A 78 9.29 -0.87 -4.48
N ARG A 79 8.79 -0.22 -5.55
CA ARG A 79 7.96 0.99 -5.40
C ARG A 79 6.69 0.70 -4.61
N LYS A 80 5.97 -0.39 -4.93
CA LYS A 80 4.79 -0.81 -4.18
C LYS A 80 5.09 -1.09 -2.71
N GLU A 81 6.22 -1.72 -2.41
CA GLU A 81 6.65 -1.96 -1.03
C GLU A 81 6.79 -0.65 -0.26
N HIS A 82 7.57 0.31 -0.79
CA HIS A 82 7.75 1.61 -0.15
C HIS A 82 6.43 2.36 0.03
N LEU A 83 5.61 2.45 -1.02
CA LEU A 83 4.30 3.10 -0.96
C LEU A 83 3.36 2.44 0.06
N ARG A 84 3.39 1.10 0.15
CA ARG A 84 2.63 0.34 1.15
C ARG A 84 3.05 0.68 2.57
N THR A 85 4.35 0.87 2.82
CA THR A 85 4.81 1.34 4.12
C THR A 85 4.27 2.75 4.40
N LEU A 86 4.16 3.64 3.41
CA LEU A 86 3.63 4.99 3.65
C LEU A 86 2.13 5.00 3.96
N VAL A 87 1.31 4.31 3.17
CA VAL A 87 -0.17 4.33 3.37
C VAL A 87 -0.58 3.62 4.66
N THR A 88 0.20 2.65 5.14
CA THR A 88 -0.05 1.96 6.41
C THR A 88 0.45 2.75 7.64
N ALA A 89 1.14 3.87 7.43
CA ALA A 89 1.71 4.71 8.49
C ALA A 89 0.64 5.65 9.08
N LYS A 90 -0.17 5.15 10.03
CA LYS A 90 -1.29 5.93 10.60
C LYS A 90 -0.85 7.15 11.43
N ARG A 91 0.35 7.10 12.01
CA ARG A 91 0.88 8.19 12.86
C ARG A 91 1.77 9.11 12.02
N PRO A 92 1.61 10.45 12.11
CA PRO A 92 2.45 11.40 11.38
C PRO A 92 3.95 11.20 11.60
N SER A 93 4.37 10.92 12.84
CA SER A 93 5.77 10.65 13.18
C SER A 93 6.32 9.38 12.50
N THR A 94 5.53 8.30 12.45
CA THR A 94 5.89 7.08 11.73
C THR A 94 5.97 7.31 10.22
N ARG A 95 5.07 8.14 9.68
CA ARG A 95 5.08 8.51 8.27
C ARG A 95 6.35 9.30 7.92
N ALA A 96 6.69 10.32 8.71
CA ALA A 96 7.90 11.10 8.53
C ALA A 96 9.16 10.22 8.56
N LYS A 97 9.25 9.28 9.53
CA LYS A 97 10.37 8.32 9.62
C LYS A 97 10.49 7.47 8.35
N ARG A 98 9.38 6.91 7.86
CA ARG A 98 9.36 6.09 6.64
C ARG A 98 9.73 6.89 5.40
N ILE A 99 9.30 8.15 5.30
CA ILE A 99 9.73 9.04 4.20
C ILE A 99 11.25 9.24 4.25
N ALA A 100 11.81 9.53 5.43
CA ALA A 100 13.26 9.69 5.58
C ALA A 100 14.02 8.41 5.19
N ASP A 101 13.52 7.23 5.57
CA ASP A 101 14.11 5.94 5.18
C ASP A 101 14.07 5.73 3.66
N ILE A 102 12.95 6.01 3.00
CA ILE A 102 12.83 5.89 1.54
C ILE A 102 13.78 6.87 0.83
N VAL A 103 13.89 8.10 1.31
CA VAL A 103 14.80 9.11 0.74
C VAL A 103 16.25 8.67 0.89
N ARG A 104 16.63 8.10 2.03
CA ARG A 104 17.97 7.57 2.29
C ARG A 104 18.33 6.45 1.30
N VAL A 105 17.43 5.46 1.16
CA VAL A 105 17.58 4.37 0.17
C VAL A 105 17.67 4.93 -1.26
N ALA A 106 16.76 5.84 -1.62
CA ALA A 106 16.74 6.43 -2.96
C ALA A 106 17.99 7.25 -3.25
N ARG A 107 18.69 7.79 -2.25
CA ARG A 107 19.95 8.53 -2.45
C ARG A 107 21.17 7.61 -2.66
N GLY A 108 21.04 6.31 -2.40
CA GLY A 108 22.16 5.36 -2.42
C GLY A 108 22.99 5.40 -1.12
N VAL A 109 22.38 5.88 -0.03
CA VAL A 109 22.94 5.73 1.32
C VAL A 109 22.38 4.42 1.84
N ASP A 110 23.02 3.33 1.46
CA ASP A 110 22.50 1.98 1.68
C ASP A 110 22.24 1.71 3.16
N ALA A 111 21.14 1.01 3.42
CA ALA A 111 21.12 -0.02 4.44
C ALA A 111 20.64 -1.30 3.74
N ASP A 112 21.60 -1.94 3.10
CA ASP A 112 21.65 -3.35 2.73
C ASP A 112 20.59 -3.94 1.79
N GLY A 113 21.11 -4.70 0.83
CA GLY A 113 20.34 -5.47 -0.13
C GLY A 113 19.61 -6.64 0.52
N ARG A 114 18.34 -6.77 0.16
CA ARG A 114 17.65 -8.05 -0.04
C ARG A 114 16.71 -7.91 -1.21
#